data_AF-A0A7S0Q8Q5-F1
#
_entry.id   AF-A0A7S0Q8Q5-F1
#
_cell.length_a   1.000
_cell.length_b   1.000
_cell.length_c   1.000
_cell.angle_alpha   90.00
_cell.angle_beta   90.00
_cell.angle_gamma   90.00
#
_symmetry.space_group_name_H-M   'P 1'
#
loop_
_entity.id
_entity.type
_entity.pdbx_description
1 polymer ?
#
loop_
_entity_poly.entity_id
_entity_poly.type
_entity_poly.pdbx_seq_one_letter_code
_entity_poly.pdbx_strand_id
1 'polypeptide(L)'
;EGVKLLKAGCVALKYGRDGKSRATSFRLTADERVLSWEAASGLGKLKVKTERRVQIEDVMEILVGHESDVFRRSSSVEDSDGAHLSLTLRIAPRDELCE
;
A
#
# COMPACT_ATOMS: atom_id res chain seq x y z
N GLU A 1 4.95 -9.47 15.99
CA GLU A 1 4.44 -8.13 16.40
C GLU A 1 3.76 -7.35 15.29
N GLY A 2 4.27 -7.37 14.04
CA GLY A 2 3.71 -6.60 12.92
C GLY A 2 2.22 -6.83 12.60
N VAL A 3 1.71 -8.06 12.66
CA VAL A 3 0.29 -8.38 12.42
C VAL A 3 -0.63 -7.67 13.42
N LYS A 4 -0.25 -7.64 14.71
CA LYS A 4 -1.03 -6.94 15.75
C LYS A 4 -1.11 -5.43 15.48
N LEU A 5 0.01 -4.85 15.03
CA LEU A 5 0.10 -3.44 14.66
C LEU A 5 -0.76 -3.12 13.44
N LEU A 6 -0.73 -3.97 12.41
CA LEU A 6 -1.62 -3.85 11.24
C LEU A 6 -3.10 -3.99 11.61
N LYS A 7 -3.47 -4.88 12.53
CA LYS A 7 -4.86 -5.02 13.00
C LYS A 7 -5.34 -3.79 13.79
N ALA A 8 -4.46 -3.17 14.58
CA ALA A 8 -4.77 -1.93 15.30
C ALA A 8 -4.99 -0.75 14.34
N GLY A 9 -4.36 -0.80 13.17
CA GLY A 9 -4.30 0.27 12.19
C GLY A 9 -2.94 0.96 12.27
N CYS A 10 -2.20 0.97 11.16
CA CYS A 10 -0.88 1.58 11.08
C CYS A 10 -0.81 2.65 10.00
N VAL A 11 -0.10 3.74 10.28
CA VAL A 11 0.11 4.80 9.30
C VAL A 11 1.42 4.57 8.58
N ALA A 12 1.37 4.53 7.25
CA ALA A 12 2.55 4.46 6.39
C ALA A 12 2.41 5.39 5.19
N LEU A 13 3.53 5.74 4.56
CA LEU A 13 3.53 6.52 3.32
C LEU A 13 3.19 5.62 2.14
N LYS A 14 2.03 5.83 1.53
CA LYS A 14 1.61 5.15 0.31
C LYS A 14 1.99 5.98 -0.90
N TYR A 15 2.81 5.41 -1.78
CA TYR A 15 3.18 6.04 -3.04
C TYR A 15 2.10 5.76 -4.09
N GLY A 16 1.53 6.83 -4.64
CA GLY A 16 0.55 6.74 -5.72
C GLY A 16 1.21 6.53 -7.08
N ARG A 17 0.42 6.10 -8.07
CA ARG A 17 0.87 6.03 -9.48
C ARG A 17 1.24 7.40 -10.05
N ASP A 18 0.74 8.47 -9.43
CA ASP A 18 1.07 9.87 -9.71
C ASP A 18 2.45 10.29 -9.16
N GLY A 19 3.20 9.36 -8.55
CA GLY A 19 4.51 9.62 -7.94
C GLY A 19 4.44 10.34 -6.59
N LYS A 20 3.25 10.73 -6.11
CA LYS A 20 3.07 11.45 -4.85
C LYS A 20 2.83 10.49 -3.70
N SER A 21 3.61 10.62 -2.64
CA SER A 21 3.40 9.88 -1.39
C SER A 21 2.32 10.55 -0.53
N ARG A 22 1.55 9.74 0.18
CA ARG A 22 0.49 10.20 1.09
C ARG A 22 0.48 9.33 2.34
N ALA A 23 0.47 9.96 3.52
CA ALA A 23 0.24 9.25 4.77
C ALA A 23 -1.13 8.56 4.73
N THR A 24 -1.14 7.25 4.88
CA THR A 24 -2.30 6.38 4.69
C THR A 24 -2.39 5.41 5.86
N SER A 25 -3.58 5.30 6.45
CA SER A 25 -3.85 4.31 7.50
C SER A 25 -4.25 2.99 6.86
N PHE A 26 -3.47 1.96 7.13
CA PHE A 26 -3.71 0.59 6.70
C PHE A 26 -4.22 -0.24 7.87
N ARG A 27 -5.21 -1.10 7.62
CA ARG A 27 -5.78 -1.98 8.64
C ARG A 27 -5.97 -3.38 8.10
N LEU A 28 -5.50 -4.37 8.84
CA LEU A 28 -5.78 -5.77 8.57
C LEU A 28 -7.01 -6.20 9.37
N THR A 29 -7.92 -6.95 8.74
CA THR A 29 -9.10 -7.51 9.42
C THR A 29 -8.70 -8.53 10.49
N ALA A 30 -9.61 -8.79 11.43
CA ALA A 30 -9.35 -9.69 12.56
C ALA A 30 -9.01 -11.12 12.11
N ASP A 31 -9.61 -11.57 11.02
CA ASP A 31 -9.38 -12.87 10.36
C ASP A 31 -8.14 -12.89 9.45
N GLU A 32 -7.40 -11.79 9.36
CA GLU A 32 -6.16 -11.66 8.56
C GLU A 32 -6.35 -11.82 7.05
N ARG A 33 -7.59 -11.72 6.55
CA ARG A 33 -7.88 -11.94 5.13
C ARG A 33 -7.87 -10.68 4.29
N VAL A 34 -8.19 -9.52 4.86
CA VAL A 34 -8.35 -8.28 4.10
C VAL A 34 -7.49 -7.16 4.67
N LEU A 35 -6.66 -6.56 3.82
CA LEU A 35 -5.96 -5.30 4.11
C LEU A 35 -6.76 -4.14 3.48
N SER A 36 -7.16 -3.17 4.28
CA SER A 36 -7.91 -1.98 3.84
C SER A 36 -7.21 -0.66 4.17
N TRP A 37 -7.55 0.38 3.42
CA TRP A 37 -7.10 1.75 3.66
C TRP A 37 -8.07 2.79 3.08
N GLU A 38 -8.08 3.99 3.64
CA GLU A 38 -8.84 5.11 3.07
C GLU A 38 -8.11 5.70 1.85
N ALA A 39 -8.84 5.87 0.75
CA ALA A 39 -8.40 6.65 -0.39
C ALA A 39 -9.36 7.83 -0.60
N ALA A 40 -8.80 9.03 -0.69
CA ALA A 40 -9.55 10.18 -1.18
C ALA A 40 -9.66 10.09 -2.70
N SER A 41 -10.88 10.03 -3.21
CA SER A 41 -11.20 10.07 -4.64
C SER A 41 -12.13 11.25 -4.90
N GLY A 42 -11.92 12.00 -5.97
CA GLY A 42 -12.77 13.14 -6.31
C GLY A 42 -12.12 14.13 -7.27
N LEU A 43 -12.96 14.94 -7.91
CA LEU A 43 -12.57 16.02 -8.81
C LEU A 43 -12.57 17.34 -8.05
N GLY A 44 -11.44 18.04 -8.05
CA GLY A 44 -11.31 19.37 -7.41
C GLY A 44 -11.43 19.32 -5.88
N LYS A 45 -12.28 20.19 -5.30
CA LYS A 45 -12.43 20.34 -3.83
C LYS A 45 -13.32 19.28 -3.19
N LEU A 46 -14.09 18.51 -3.97
CA LEU A 46 -14.99 17.50 -3.44
C LEU A 46 -14.22 16.18 -3.29
N LYS A 47 -13.62 15.95 -2.11
CA LYS A 47 -12.96 14.69 -1.78
C LYS A 47 -13.96 13.73 -1.14
N VAL A 48 -14.29 12.65 -1.83
CA VAL A 48 -15.02 11.52 -1.25
C VAL A 48 -14.01 10.56 -0.67
N LYS A 49 -14.16 10.22 0.61
CA LYS A 49 -13.39 9.14 1.22
C LYS A 49 -14.00 7.82 0.77
N THR A 50 -13.22 7.04 0.04
CA THR A 50 -13.57 5.70 -0.39
C THR A 50 -12.65 4.72 0.29
N GLU A 51 -13.18 3.67 0.90
CA GLU A 51 -12.35 2.60 1.43
C GLU A 51 -11.88 1.71 0.28
N ARG A 52 -10.57 1.46 0.23
CA ARG A 52 -9.94 0.49 -0.67
C ARG A 52 -9.56 -0.74 0.13
N ARG A 53 -9.58 -1.89 -0.53
CA ARG A 53 -9.39 -3.20 0.09
C ARG A 53 -8.64 -4.11 -0.87
N VAL A 54 -7.84 -5.03 -0.34
CA VAL A 54 -7.24 -6.15 -1.07
C VAL A 54 -7.35 -7.41 -0.21
N GLN A 55 -7.64 -8.56 -0.84
CA GLN A 55 -7.52 -9.83 -0.14
C GLN A 55 -6.05 -10.18 -0.02
N ILE A 56 -5.62 -10.70 1.12
CA ILE A 56 -4.25 -11.17 1.31
C ILE A 56 -3.93 -12.32 0.35
N GLU A 57 -4.93 -13.15 -0.01
CA GLU A 57 -4.75 -14.23 -0.99
C GLU A 57 -4.46 -13.73 -2.42
N ASP A 58 -4.85 -12.49 -2.74
CA ASP A 58 -4.55 -11.87 -4.04
C ASP A 58 -3.12 -11.32 -4.10
N VAL A 59 -2.37 -11.31 -2.99
CA VAL A 59 -0.99 -10.82 -2.93
C VAL A 59 -0.06 -11.91 -3.46
N MET A 60 0.48 -11.70 -4.66
CA MET A 60 1.35 -12.65 -5.32
C MET A 60 2.80 -12.56 -4.83
N GLU A 61 3.25 -11.35 -4.52
CA GLU A 61 4.65 -11.09 -4.20
C GLU A 61 4.79 -9.91 -3.24
N ILE A 62 5.72 -10.03 -2.31
CA ILE A 62 6.12 -8.99 -1.38
C ILE A 62 7.58 -8.66 -1.65
N LEU A 63 7.84 -7.43 -2.07
CA LEU A 63 9.21 -6.92 -2.26
C LEU A 63 9.56 -6.03 -1.06
N VAL A 64 10.68 -6.32 -0.41
CA VAL A 64 11.19 -5.50 0.69
C VAL A 64 12.21 -4.52 0.16
N GLY A 65 12.05 -3.26 0.55
CA GLY A 65 12.99 -2.19 0.26
C GLY A 65 12.77 -1.46 -1.06
N HIS A 66 13.84 -0.83 -1.55
CA HIS A 66 13.84 0.08 -2.71
C HIS A 66 13.83 -0.64 -4.07
N GLU A 67 13.66 -1.97 -4.07
CA GLU A 67 13.76 -2.79 -5.28
C GLU A 67 12.54 -2.64 -6.21
N SER A 68 11.43 -2.07 -5.73
CA SER A 68 10.25 -1.82 -6.58
C SER A 68 10.41 -0.58 -7.45
N ASP A 69 9.91 -0.65 -8.69
CA ASP A 69 9.99 0.42 -9.69
C ASP A 69 9.41 1.77 -9.21
N VAL A 70 8.55 1.75 -8.20
CA VAL A 70 7.93 2.94 -7.59
C VAL A 70 8.99 3.83 -6.93
N PHE A 71 9.99 3.21 -6.31
CA PHE A 71 11.05 3.90 -5.60
C PHE A 71 12.19 4.36 -6.51
N ARG A 72 12.48 3.63 -7.60
CA ARG A 72 13.41 4.10 -8.64
C ARG A 72 12.94 5.38 -9.35
N ARG A 73 11.63 5.62 -9.42
CA ARG A 73 11.04 6.83 -10.03
C ARG A 73 11.00 8.03 -9.09
N SER A 74 11.03 7.82 -7.77
CA SER A 74 11.14 8.90 -6.79
C SER A 74 12.60 9.21 -6.51
N SER A 75 13.32 9.72 -7.51
CA SER A 75 14.71 10.16 -7.43
C SER A 75 14.94 11.42 -6.56
N SER A 76 14.09 11.64 -5.55
CA SER A 76 14.13 12.81 -4.67
C SER A 76 14.15 12.46 -3.18
N VAL A 77 14.35 11.18 -2.83
CA VAL A 77 14.60 10.78 -1.45
C VAL A 77 16.10 10.57 -1.29
N GLU A 78 16.82 11.68 -1.09
CA GLU A 78 18.11 11.65 -0.41
C GLU A 78 17.86 11.21 1.04
N ASP A 79 17.70 9.92 1.28
CA ASP A 79 17.73 9.35 2.62
C ASP A 79 18.20 7.90 2.54
N SER A 80 19.52 7.73 2.62
CA SER A 80 20.21 6.44 2.64
C SER A 80 19.89 5.58 3.87
N ASP A 81 19.04 6.06 4.80
CA ASP A 81 18.76 5.40 6.09
C ASP A 81 17.37 4.76 6.21
N GLY A 82 16.52 4.85 5.16
CA GLY A 82 15.14 4.36 5.19
C GLY A 82 14.83 3.18 4.26
N ALA A 83 15.79 2.75 3.44
CA ALA A 83 15.54 1.77 2.37
C ALA A 83 15.11 0.39 2.88
N HIS A 84 15.36 0.07 4.14
CA HIS A 84 14.94 -1.19 4.78
C HIS A 84 13.53 -1.12 5.40
N LEU A 85 12.85 0.03 5.33
CA LEU A 85 11.53 0.27 5.93
C LEU A 85 10.40 0.39 4.88
N SER A 86 10.68 0.13 3.61
CA SER A 86 9.68 0.11 2.55
C SER A 86 9.28 -1.31 2.15
N LEU A 87 8.04 -1.46 1.68
CA LEU A 87 7.50 -2.72 1.22
C LEU A 87 6.54 -2.47 0.07
N THR A 88 6.58 -3.34 -0.93
CA THR A 88 5.69 -3.29 -2.09
C THR A 88 4.91 -4.60 -2.18
N LEU A 89 3.59 -4.47 -2.27
CA LEU A 89 2.68 -5.59 -2.52
C LEU A 89 2.35 -5.63 -4.01
N ARG A 90 2.67 -6.74 -4.68
CA ARG A 90 2.15 -7.02 -6.03
C ARG A 90 0.91 -7.87 -5.89
N ILE A 91 -0.16 -7.38 -6.51
CA ILE A 91 -1.49 -7.94 -6.40
C ILE A 91 -1.86 -8.49 -7.78
N ALA A 92 -2.40 -9.69 -7.84
CA ALA A 92 -2.87 -10.29 -9.08
C ALA A 92 -3.92 -9.37 -9.75
N PRO A 93 -3.86 -9.18 -11.07
CA PRO A 93 -5.01 -8.67 -11.81
C PRO A 93 -6.19 -9.61 -11.57
N ARG A 94 -7.36 -9.06 -11.23
CA ARG A 94 -8.57 -9.87 -11.01
C ARG A 94 -8.99 -10.73 -12.22
N ASP A 95 -8.45 -10.44 -13.41
CA ASP A 95 -8.71 -11.18 -14.64
C ASP A 95 -7.80 -12.41 -14.84
N GLU A 96 -6.78 -12.62 -13.99
CA GLU A 96 -5.79 -13.72 -14.13
C GLU A 96 -6.04 -14.92 -13.18
N LEU A 97 -7.17 -14.95 -12.46
CA LEU A 97 -7.51 -16.03 -11.50
C LEU A 97 -8.46 -17.11 -12.08
N CYS A 98 -8.54 -17.23 -13.40
CA CYS A 98 -9.33 -18.25 -14.09
C CYS A 98 -8.44 -19.22 -14.88
N GLU A 99 -7.78 -20.15 -14.20
CA GLU A 99 -7.38 -21.46 -14.75
C GLU A 99 -7.50 -22.56 -13.68
#